data_AF-A0A7S0EM83-F1
#
_entry.id   AF-A0A7S0EM83-F1
#
_cell.length_a   1.000
_cell.length_b   1.000
_cell.length_c   1.000
_cell.angle_alpha   90.00
_cell.angle_beta   90.00
_cell.angle_gamma   90.00
#
_symmetry.space_group_name_H-M   'P 1'
#
loop_
_entity.id
_entity.type
_entity.pdbx_description
1 polymer ?
#
loop_
_entity_poly.entity_id
_entity_poly.type
_entity_poly.pdbx_seq_one_letter_code
_entity_poly.pdbx_strand_id
1 'polypeptide(L)'
;AGSEKHEVEWRAVKAHPFFRSLNWKLLLLCKLEPPYVPPLSDDEPLLDVSNFDAKYTGELAAISPLRKPLSQGMEAEFERLQIEYTSPQTRDSIRESASSLCSDFSRRSSMTSNVSNVDGDGDAPLLRFLSR
;
A
#
# COMPACT_ATOMS: atom_id res chain seq x y z
N ALA A 1 -22.70 -27.95 4.48
CA ALA A 1 -23.86 -27.52 5.29
C ALA A 1 -23.73 -26.10 5.89
N GLY A 2 -22.54 -25.46 5.91
CA GLY A 2 -22.37 -24.10 6.45
C GLY A 2 -22.57 -22.93 5.47
N SER A 3 -22.72 -23.22 4.17
CA SER A 3 -22.83 -22.21 3.11
C SER A 3 -24.23 -21.62 2.97
N GLU A 4 -25.28 -22.44 3.10
CA GLU A 4 -26.67 -22.01 2.87
C GLU A 4 -27.17 -21.01 3.91
N LYS A 5 -26.80 -21.20 5.19
CA LYS A 5 -27.32 -20.38 6.30
C LYS A 5 -26.87 -18.92 6.18
N HIS A 6 -25.62 -18.69 5.80
CA HIS A 6 -25.05 -17.34 5.72
C HIS A 6 -25.62 -16.54 4.53
N GLU A 7 -25.99 -17.23 3.43
CA GLU A 7 -26.61 -16.56 2.30
C GLU A 7 -28.03 -16.06 2.61
N VAL A 8 -28.76 -16.78 3.45
CA VAL A 8 -30.09 -16.36 3.93
C VAL A 8 -29.98 -15.12 4.84
N GLU A 9 -28.90 -15.00 5.62
CA GLU A 9 -28.70 -13.90 6.59
C GLU A 9 -28.43 -12.54 5.92
N TRP A 10 -27.46 -12.44 5.00
CA TRP A 10 -27.17 -11.13 4.38
C TRP A 10 -28.32 -10.65 3.48
N ARG A 11 -29.04 -11.58 2.84
CA ARG A 11 -30.21 -11.26 2.01
C ARG A 11 -31.34 -10.70 2.85
N ALA A 12 -31.53 -11.21 4.07
CA ALA A 12 -32.49 -10.67 5.03
C ALA A 12 -32.15 -9.23 5.43
N VAL A 13 -30.87 -8.90 5.60
CA VAL A 13 -30.43 -7.51 5.85
C VAL A 13 -30.78 -6.60 4.68
N LYS A 14 -30.51 -7.02 3.43
CA LYS A 14 -30.85 -6.19 2.25
C LYS A 14 -32.34 -5.99 2.04
N ALA A 15 -33.16 -6.95 2.45
CA ALA A 15 -34.62 -6.90 2.34
C ALA A 15 -35.30 -6.14 3.50
N HIS A 16 -34.57 -5.81 4.57
CA HIS A 16 -35.15 -5.17 5.74
C HIS A 16 -35.69 -3.75 5.41
N PRO A 17 -36.89 -3.37 5.87
CA PRO A 17 -37.52 -2.07 5.54
C PRO A 17 -36.68 -0.84 5.87
N PHE A 18 -35.77 -0.93 6.85
CA PHE A 18 -34.82 0.14 7.17
C PHE A 18 -33.97 0.56 5.96
N PHE A 19 -33.57 -0.38 5.11
CA PHE A 19 -32.73 -0.12 3.93
C PHE A 19 -33.52 0.05 2.62
N ARG A 20 -34.85 0.25 2.68
CA ARG A 20 -35.71 0.32 1.49
C ARG A 20 -35.34 1.39 0.46
N SER A 21 -34.74 2.50 0.90
CA SER A 21 -34.26 3.58 0.03
C SER A 21 -32.81 3.42 -0.42
N LEU A 22 -32.08 2.44 0.13
CA LEU A 22 -30.67 2.24 -0.12
C LEU A 22 -30.46 1.42 -1.39
N ASN A 23 -29.85 2.03 -2.41
CA ASN A 23 -29.45 1.31 -3.62
C ASN A 23 -28.11 0.58 -3.39
N TRP A 24 -28.18 -0.71 -3.07
CA TRP A 24 -27.01 -1.56 -2.83
C TRP A 24 -26.00 -1.62 -3.98
N LYS A 25 -26.45 -1.46 -5.24
CA LYS A 25 -25.55 -1.44 -6.40
C LYS A 25 -24.75 -0.15 -6.46
N LEU A 26 -25.38 1.00 -6.17
CA LEU A 26 -24.69 2.28 -6.12
C LEU A 26 -23.76 2.37 -4.90
N LEU A 27 -24.16 1.79 -3.77
CA LEU A 27 -23.31 1.70 -2.58
C LEU A 27 -22.02 0.93 -2.87
N LEU A 28 -22.12 -0.25 -3.51
CA LEU A 28 -20.96 -1.06 -3.88
C LEU A 28 -20.00 -0.34 -4.84
N LEU A 29 -20.55 0.49 -5.72
CA LEU A 29 -19.77 1.31 -6.66
C LEU A 29 -19.28 2.63 -6.04
N CYS A 30 -19.50 2.85 -4.73
CA CYS A 30 -19.20 4.10 -4.03
C CYS A 30 -19.79 5.35 -4.71
N LYS A 31 -20.99 5.23 -5.29
CA LYS A 31 -21.69 6.30 -6.03
C LYS A 31 -22.77 7.02 -5.21
N LEU A 32 -23.01 6.58 -3.98
CA LEU A 32 -23.88 7.30 -3.05
C LEU A 32 -23.04 8.34 -2.32
N GLU A 33 -23.58 9.55 -2.18
CA GLU A 33 -22.96 10.60 -1.39
C GLU A 33 -22.92 10.17 0.09
N PRO A 34 -21.74 10.16 0.74
CA PRO A 34 -21.65 9.91 2.17
C PRO A 34 -22.41 11.01 2.95
N PRO A 35 -23.17 10.66 3.99
CA PRO A 35 -23.88 11.66 4.80
C PRO A 35 -22.94 12.60 5.58
N TYR A 36 -21.66 12.21 5.71
CA TYR A 36 -20.61 13.01 6.31
C TYR A 36 -19.33 12.83 5.51
N VAL A 37 -18.75 13.94 5.08
CA VAL A 37 -17.43 14.02 4.47
C VAL A 37 -16.52 14.72 5.47
N PRO A 38 -15.53 14.03 6.07
CA PRO A 38 -14.59 14.67 6.97
C PRO A 38 -13.88 15.84 6.26
N PRO A 39 -13.71 17.00 6.92
CA PRO A 39 -12.99 18.11 6.33
C PRO A 39 -11.53 17.72 6.09
N LEU A 40 -10.98 18.18 4.98
CA LEU A 40 -9.55 18.10 4.67
C LEU A 40 -8.99 19.52 4.57
N SER A 41 -7.71 19.68 4.84
CA SER A 41 -7.01 20.95 4.63
C SER A 41 -6.99 21.33 3.14
N ASP A 42 -7.36 22.58 2.82
CA ASP A 42 -7.44 23.08 1.44
C ASP A 42 -6.06 23.24 0.78
N ASP A 43 -5.02 23.54 1.57
CA ASP A 43 -3.68 23.86 1.06
C ASP A 43 -2.92 22.61 0.58
N GLU A 44 -2.91 21.54 1.39
CA GLU A 44 -2.15 20.31 1.14
C GLU A 44 -2.97 19.05 1.48
N PRO A 45 -4.02 18.74 0.71
CA PRO A 45 -4.96 17.67 1.04
C PRO A 45 -4.32 16.27 1.05
N LEU A 46 -3.20 16.06 0.34
CA LEU A 46 -2.49 14.78 0.32
C LEU A 46 -1.62 14.52 1.56
N LEU A 47 -1.26 15.59 2.28
CA LEU A 47 -0.44 15.52 3.50
C LEU A 47 -1.24 15.92 4.74
N ASP A 48 -2.56 16.09 4.59
CA ASP A 48 -3.42 16.52 5.68
C ASP A 48 -3.49 15.46 6.78
N VAL A 49 -3.16 15.90 8.00
CA VAL A 49 -3.21 15.08 9.21
C VAL A 49 -4.28 15.56 10.20
N SER A 50 -5.17 16.47 9.79
CA SER A 50 -6.19 17.10 10.64
C SER A 50 -7.13 16.10 11.33
N ASN A 51 -7.40 14.96 10.68
CA ASN A 51 -8.27 13.89 11.18
C ASN A 51 -7.52 12.84 12.04
N PHE A 52 -6.22 13.04 12.31
CA PHE A 52 -5.40 12.19 13.17
C PHE A 52 -5.11 12.88 14.51
N ASP A 53 -4.91 12.09 15.57
CA ASP A 53 -4.51 12.62 16.88
C ASP A 53 -3.07 13.15 16.83
N ALA A 54 -2.88 14.39 17.27
CA ALA A 54 -1.61 15.11 17.24
C ALA A 54 -0.48 14.38 17.99
N LYS A 55 -0.81 13.54 18.98
CA LYS A 55 0.20 12.76 19.69
C LYS A 55 0.95 11.78 18.78
N TYR A 56 0.35 11.30 17.70
CA TYR A 56 0.99 10.38 16.77
C TYR A 56 1.68 11.10 15.61
N THR A 57 1.07 12.15 15.08
CA THR A 57 1.61 12.89 13.92
C THR A 57 2.77 13.81 14.32
N GLY A 58 2.87 14.16 15.61
CA GLY A 58 4.01 14.84 16.19
C GLY A 58 5.17 13.93 16.62
N GLU A 59 4.97 12.60 16.66
CA GLU A 59 6.04 11.66 16.91
C GLU A 59 6.93 11.49 15.67
N LEU A 60 8.23 11.24 15.90
CA LEU A 60 9.13 10.94 14.80
C LEU A 60 8.77 9.58 14.21
N ALA A 61 8.67 9.52 12.88
CA ALA A 61 8.46 8.28 12.14
C ALA A 61 9.70 7.37 12.27
N ALA A 62 9.75 6.60 13.36
CA ALA A 62 10.86 5.73 13.71
C ALA A 62 10.35 4.35 14.11
N ILE A 63 11.07 3.33 13.67
CA ILE A 63 10.81 1.94 14.09
C ILE A 63 11.43 1.75 15.48
N SER A 64 10.69 1.13 16.39
CA SER A 64 11.23 0.75 17.69
C SER A 64 12.47 -0.16 17.52
N PRO A 65 13.60 0.12 18.18
CA PRO A 65 14.78 -0.72 18.08
C PRO A 65 14.50 -2.17 18.49
N LEU A 66 15.07 -3.14 17.76
CA LEU A 66 14.97 -4.55 18.12
C LEU A 66 15.69 -4.78 19.45
N ARG A 67 14.97 -5.30 20.46
CA ARG A 67 15.55 -5.52 21.79
C ARG A 67 16.43 -6.77 21.84
N LYS A 68 16.08 -7.83 21.10
CA LYS A 68 16.78 -9.11 21.00
C LYS A 68 16.42 -9.79 19.66
N PRO A 69 17.28 -10.68 19.12
CA PRO A 69 16.89 -11.51 17.97
C PRO A 69 15.71 -12.43 18.33
N LEU A 70 14.94 -12.81 17.32
CA LEU A 70 13.86 -13.80 17.48
C LEU A 70 14.44 -15.16 17.90
N SER A 71 13.68 -15.92 18.69
CA SER A 71 14.06 -17.29 19.00
C SER A 71 13.86 -18.19 17.77
N GLN A 72 14.66 -19.25 17.63
CA GLN A 72 14.55 -20.21 16.52
C GLN A 72 13.13 -20.78 16.35
N GLY A 73 12.41 -21.00 17.47
CA GLY A 73 11.03 -21.48 17.44
C GLY A 73 10.05 -20.45 16.87
N MET A 74 10.27 -19.16 17.13
CA MET A 74 9.46 -18.07 16.56
C MET A 74 9.76 -17.87 15.07
N GLU A 75 11.03 -17.90 14.69
CA GLU A 75 11.44 -17.81 13.27
C GLU A 75 10.77 -18.90 12.44
N ALA A 76 10.83 -20.15 12.93
CA ALA A 76 10.18 -21.28 12.25
C ALA A 76 8.65 -21.13 12.16
N GLU A 77 8.02 -20.41 13.08
CA GLU A 77 6.58 -20.11 13.01
C GLU A 77 6.28 -19.03 11.97
N PHE A 78 7.09 -17.97 11.88
CA PHE A 78 6.94 -16.94 10.85
C PHE A 78 7.10 -17.51 9.44
N GLU A 79 8.06 -18.41 9.23
CA GLU A 79 8.25 -19.13 7.96
C GLU A 79 7.04 -20.01 7.61
N ARG A 80 6.43 -20.66 8.61
CA ARG A 80 5.20 -21.45 8.41
C ARG A 80 4.01 -20.59 8.04
N LEU A 81 3.91 -19.39 8.58
CA LEU A 81 2.76 -18.50 8.41
C LEU A 81 2.66 -17.88 7.01
N GLN A 82 3.69 -18.01 6.15
CA GLN A 82 3.72 -17.41 4.80
C GLN A 82 3.17 -15.98 4.78
N ILE A 83 3.71 -15.12 5.65
CA ILE A 83 3.20 -13.76 5.88
C ILE A 83 3.44 -12.79 4.71
N GLU A 84 4.16 -13.23 3.67
CA GLU A 84 4.37 -12.42 2.49
C GLU A 84 3.08 -12.34 1.66
N TYR A 85 2.51 -11.15 1.60
CA TYR A 85 1.37 -10.85 0.76
C TYR A 85 1.66 -9.60 -0.08
N THR A 86 1.59 -9.76 -1.40
CA THR A 86 1.53 -8.64 -2.34
C THR A 86 0.29 -8.81 -3.19
N SER A 87 -0.55 -7.77 -3.25
CA SER A 87 -1.74 -7.81 -4.10
C SER A 87 -1.33 -8.04 -5.57
N PRO A 88 -2.06 -8.86 -6.35
CA PRO A 88 -1.73 -9.07 -7.76
C PRO A 88 -1.58 -7.76 -8.53
N GLN A 89 -2.46 -6.78 -8.26
CA GLN A 89 -2.42 -5.47 -8.92
C GLN A 89 -1.11 -4.71 -8.62
N THR A 90 -0.68 -4.71 -7.36
CA THR A 90 0.59 -4.08 -6.96
C THR A 90 1.77 -4.77 -7.61
N ARG A 91 1.80 -6.11 -7.60
CA ARG A 91 2.88 -6.90 -8.20
C ARG A 91 3.03 -6.61 -9.70
N ASP A 92 1.91 -6.57 -10.41
CA ASP A 92 1.90 -6.34 -11.86
C ASP A 92 2.34 -4.89 -12.18
N SER A 93 1.86 -3.90 -11.41
CA SER A 93 2.30 -2.50 -11.54
C SER A 93 3.79 -2.29 -11.25
N ILE A 94 4.34 -2.98 -10.23
CA ILE A 94 5.79 -2.95 -9.94
C ILE A 94 6.57 -3.53 -11.12
N ARG A 95 6.14 -4.67 -11.66
CA ARG A 95 6.79 -5.32 -12.81
C ARG A 95 6.80 -4.42 -14.05
N GLU A 96 5.68 -3.77 -14.33
CA GLU A 96 5.56 -2.80 -15.43
C GLU A 96 6.49 -1.60 -15.21
N SER A 97 6.50 -1.02 -14.01
CA SER A 97 7.36 0.11 -13.67
C SER A 97 8.85 -0.23 -13.79
N ALA A 98 9.28 -1.39 -13.28
CA ALA A 98 10.65 -1.87 -13.41
C ALA A 98 11.05 -2.15 -14.87
N SER A 99 10.12 -2.67 -15.68
CA SER A 99 10.34 -2.88 -17.11
C SER A 99 10.51 -1.57 -17.88
N SER A 100 9.77 -0.52 -17.51
CA SER A 100 9.90 0.82 -18.10
C SER A 100 11.27 1.44 -17.79
N LEU A 101 11.72 1.36 -16.53
CA LEU A 101 13.04 1.88 -16.13
C LEU A 101 14.21 1.15 -16.83
N CYS A 102 14.11 -0.17 -17.02
CA CYS A 102 15.08 -0.97 -17.77
C CYS A 102 15.12 -0.58 -19.26
N SER A 103 13.96 -0.25 -19.84
CA SER A 103 13.86 0.20 -21.22
C SER A 103 14.44 1.62 -21.43
N ASP A 104 14.29 2.52 -20.46
CA ASP A 104 14.89 3.86 -20.48
C ASP A 104 16.40 3.83 -20.23
N PHE A 105 16.88 2.96 -19.34
CA PHE A 105 18.32 2.74 -19.15
C PHE A 105 18.98 2.21 -20.43
N SER A 106 18.32 1.27 -21.12
CA SER A 106 18.79 0.72 -22.40
C SER A 106 18.79 1.76 -23.53
N ARG A 107 17.88 2.73 -23.53
CA ARG A 107 17.90 3.87 -24.47
C ARG A 107 19.00 4.88 -24.15
N ARG A 108 19.32 5.10 -22.87
CA ARG A 108 20.33 6.07 -22.43
C ARG A 108 21.76 5.55 -22.55
N SER A 109 21.98 4.23 -22.40
CA SER A 109 23.27 3.58 -22.68
C SER A 109 23.65 3.59 -24.17
N SER A 110 22.72 3.89 -25.09
CA SER A 110 23.02 3.96 -26.52
C SER A 110 23.78 5.22 -26.94
N MET A 111 24.06 6.18 -26.05
CA MET A 111 24.75 7.45 -26.38
C MET A 111 25.91 7.83 -25.46
N THR A 112 26.69 6.90 -24.92
CA THR A 112 28.07 7.20 -24.45
C THR A 112 28.97 5.96 -24.57
N SER A 113 29.41 5.63 -25.77
CA SER A 113 30.57 4.74 -25.93
C SER A 113 31.82 5.60 -26.08
N ASN A 114 32.59 5.71 -24.98
CA ASN A 114 34.05 5.82 -24.92
C ASN A 114 34.46 6.63 -23.68
N VAL A 115 34.95 5.96 -22.63
CA VAL A 115 36.31 6.15 -22.10
C VAL A 115 36.58 5.11 -20.99
N SER A 116 37.84 4.72 -20.91
CA SER A 116 38.49 3.64 -20.14
C SER A 116 38.32 3.64 -18.61
N ASN A 117 38.47 2.44 -18.04
CA ASN A 117 38.63 2.06 -16.63
C ASN A 117 39.15 3.14 -15.67
N VAL A 118 38.47 3.24 -14.51
CA VAL A 118 39.05 3.61 -13.22
C VAL A 118 38.24 2.96 -12.10
N ASP A 119 38.94 2.36 -11.14
CA ASP A 119 38.43 1.82 -9.87
C ASP A 119 37.54 2.82 -9.11
N GLY A 120 36.51 2.32 -8.42
CA GLY A 120 35.66 3.14 -7.57
C GLY A 120 34.55 2.36 -6.87
N ASP A 121 34.79 2.10 -5.59
CA ASP A 121 33.83 1.75 -4.54
C ASP A 121 32.52 2.56 -4.62
N GLY A 122 31.37 1.91 -4.35
CA GLY A 122 30.09 2.61 -4.21
C GLY A 122 28.85 1.85 -4.67
N ASP A 123 28.46 0.80 -3.94
CA ASP A 123 27.07 0.31 -3.97
C ASP A 123 26.15 1.36 -3.33
N ALA A 124 25.63 2.28 -4.16
CA ALA A 124 24.59 3.20 -3.73
C ALA A 124 23.23 2.49 -3.74
N PRO A 125 22.48 2.45 -2.61
CA PRO A 125 21.16 1.83 -2.59
C PRO A 125 20.18 2.59 -3.49
N LEU A 126 19.34 1.81 -4.20
CA LEU A 126 18.34 2.22 -5.19
C LEU A 126 17.18 3.08 -4.64
N LEU A 127 17.28 3.56 -3.40
CA LEU A 127 16.30 4.45 -2.79
C LEU A 127 16.91 5.84 -2.63
N ARG A 128 16.88 6.62 -3.72
CA ARG A 128 17.01 8.08 -3.60
C ARG A 128 15.68 8.63 -3.10
N PHE A 129 15.59 8.82 -1.79
CA PHE A 129 14.70 9.84 -1.26
C PHE A 129 15.19 11.18 -1.79
N LEU A 130 14.36 11.89 -2.54
CA LEU A 130 14.64 13.26 -2.96
C LEU A 130 14.81 14.10 -1.68
N SER A 131 16.04 14.50 -1.37
CA SER A 131 16.26 15.55 -0.39
C SER A 131 15.95 16.89 -1.07
N ARG A 132 14.92 17.55 -0.54
CA ARG A 132 14.56 18.98 -0.59
C ARG A 132 15.08 19.83 -1.76
#